data_AF-A0A9P9QW62-F1
#
_entry.id   AF-A0A9P9QW62-F1
#
_cell.length_a   1.000
_cell.length_b   1.000
_cell.length_c   1.000
_cell.angle_alpha   90.00
_cell.angle_beta   90.00
_cell.angle_gamma   90.00
#
_symmetry.space_group_name_H-M   'P 1'
#
loop_
_entity.id
_entity.type
_entity.pdbx_description
1 polymer ?
#
loop_
_entity_poly.entity_id
_entity_poly.type
_entity_poly.pdbx_seq_one_letter_code
_entity_poly.pdbx_strand_id
1 'polypeptide(L)'
;MDKHRTVPEAIQKAQHSLETYVKQRQEISYIRRILASHLSSHVNQNIENSLPRPLSLVDPTSRVDGTTHGIRGLQREHLRCVRANVKAQAEYAEISREHQREIEAQSITFDVASTNCSGSPMESFVDLVNQRQKHERLRIIQDYLDVLAQKPAATQEHLDLQTVLRDVDTLPKMPSEVLNGCISAQGSAGADLKELVDQLEKSVLRAKMLLEREQNLLTKIKAGNAIAIGSHGSRLEAVGMTRSTLINWIEAELSRASEGSPEPLYQDLASLDKRGKHSIESELMSIHRQYVRYTKARQALVTVVTGHSRLQDMSPIEEKTNLPGGEPLYKSNSMEVTHPYLEEMISISNEQKAMIQQKSHLTISLSKQLKEANQGLDRLADESHLLPAHPLPTAKTYRNGLEGPISFGDEIANHEKPDSSLRARAWVHAAQSASHVTRESVSEKLEEGSTALADAQRTLSELHSLLGFGCEAESKDGVQKSKDIWAVLDGNLGVIKGDGLE
;
A
#
# COMPACT_ATOMS: atom_id res chain seq x y z
N MET A 1 16.55 64.05 -1.90
CA MET A 1 17.70 63.10 -1.89
C MET A 1 17.09 61.73 -1.72
N ASP A 2 16.42 61.29 -2.78
CA ASP A 2 15.53 60.14 -2.80
C ASP A 2 16.33 58.92 -3.22
N LYS A 3 16.45 57.96 -2.31
CA LYS A 3 16.95 56.62 -2.62
C LYS A 3 15.90 55.63 -2.14
N HIS A 4 14.87 55.44 -2.96
CA HIS A 4 14.00 54.29 -2.87
C HIS A 4 14.85 53.03 -3.11
N ARG A 5 15.24 52.36 -2.03
CA ARG A 5 15.67 50.96 -2.10
C ARG A 5 14.41 50.14 -2.35
N THR A 6 14.20 49.71 -3.59
CA THR A 6 13.13 48.81 -3.98
C THR A 6 13.30 47.48 -3.25
N VAL A 7 12.48 47.27 -2.23
CA VAL A 7 12.42 46.00 -1.49
C VAL A 7 11.82 44.93 -2.43
N PRO A 8 12.40 43.72 -2.53
CA PRO A 8 11.89 42.64 -3.37
C PRO A 8 10.40 42.36 -3.15
N GLU A 9 9.66 42.10 -4.23
CA GLU A 9 8.19 41.87 -4.24
C GLU A 9 7.77 40.74 -3.28
N ALA A 10 8.59 39.70 -3.13
CA ALA A 10 8.36 38.61 -2.18
C ALA A 10 8.32 39.10 -0.72
N ILE A 11 9.16 40.08 -0.37
CA ILE A 11 9.23 40.66 0.98
C ILE A 11 8.04 41.60 1.19
N GLN A 12 7.58 42.32 0.17
CA GLN A 12 6.37 43.14 0.27
C GLN A 12 5.12 42.27 0.45
N LYS A 13 5.03 41.13 -0.25
CA LYS A 13 3.93 40.17 -0.09
C LYS A 13 3.96 39.51 1.30
N ALA A 14 5.15 39.14 1.79
CA ALA A 14 5.33 38.63 3.14
C ALA A 14 4.97 39.70 4.18
N GLN A 15 5.40 40.94 3.99
CA GLN A 15 5.10 42.06 4.86
C GLN A 15 3.60 42.34 4.91
N HIS A 16 2.88 42.37 3.78
CA HIS A 16 1.42 42.51 3.76
C HIS A 16 0.70 41.34 4.44
N SER A 17 1.18 40.11 4.29
CA SER A 17 0.61 38.95 5.00
C SER A 17 0.85 39.04 6.51
N LEU A 18 2.00 39.57 6.93
CA LEU A 18 2.40 39.71 8.32
C LEU A 18 1.83 40.97 8.97
N GLU A 19 1.54 42.04 8.23
CA GLU A 19 0.93 43.28 8.72
C GLU A 19 -0.41 43.04 9.41
N THR A 20 -1.17 42.03 8.97
CA THR A 20 -2.42 41.62 9.65
C THR A 20 -2.18 41.06 11.05
N TYR A 21 -0.99 40.50 11.31
CA TYR A 21 -0.60 39.86 12.57
C TYR A 21 0.41 40.68 13.39
N VAL A 22 1.13 41.61 12.77
CA VAL A 22 2.13 42.50 13.39
C VAL A 22 1.45 43.80 13.80
N LYS A 23 0.96 43.82 15.04
CA LYS A 23 0.32 45.01 15.62
C LYS A 23 1.35 45.99 16.19
N GLN A 24 1.02 47.27 16.16
CA GLN A 24 1.87 48.31 16.75
C GLN A 24 2.00 48.11 18.26
N ARG A 25 3.16 48.44 18.84
CA ARG A 25 3.45 48.24 20.27
C ARG A 25 2.42 48.89 21.20
N GLN A 26 1.78 49.98 20.75
CA GLN A 26 0.70 50.67 21.45
C GLN A 26 -0.59 49.85 21.47
N GLU A 27 -0.98 49.25 20.33
CA GLU A 27 -2.14 48.35 20.24
C GLU A 27 -1.94 47.10 21.10
N ILE A 28 -0.73 46.53 21.10
CA ILE A 28 -0.40 45.37 21.94
C ILE A 28 -0.53 45.74 23.42
N SER A 29 -0.06 46.94 23.81
CA SER A 29 -0.18 47.41 25.19
C SER A 29 -1.64 47.66 25.60
N TYR A 30 -2.46 48.15 24.66
CA TYR A 30 -3.91 48.31 24.85
C TYR A 30 -4.63 46.96 24.99
N ILE A 31 -4.35 46.01 24.09
CA ILE A 31 -4.90 44.64 24.15
C ILE A 31 -4.49 43.96 25.45
N ARG A 32 -3.22 44.08 25.88
CA ARG A 32 -2.76 43.55 27.16
C ARG A 32 -3.51 44.15 28.34
N ARG A 33 -3.80 45.46 28.31
CA ARG A 33 -4.58 46.13 29.36
C ARG A 33 -6.02 45.62 29.39
N ILE A 34 -6.67 45.45 28.23
CA ILE A 34 -8.02 44.88 28.13
C ILE A 34 -8.02 43.44 28.66
N LEU A 35 -7.10 42.60 28.20
CA LEU A 35 -7.00 41.21 28.65
C LEU A 35 -6.71 41.13 30.15
N ALA A 36 -5.80 41.97 30.66
CA ALA A 36 -5.55 42.06 32.09
C ALA A 36 -6.82 42.45 32.85
N SER A 37 -7.58 43.44 32.37
CA SER A 37 -8.84 43.83 33.01
C SER A 37 -9.91 42.72 32.96
N HIS A 38 -10.02 41.99 31.85
CA HIS A 38 -10.95 40.89 31.68
C HIS A 38 -10.57 39.69 32.57
N LEU A 39 -9.28 39.33 32.60
CA LEU A 39 -8.80 38.28 33.50
C LEU A 39 -8.99 38.69 34.96
N SER A 40 -8.71 39.95 35.30
CA SER A 40 -8.98 40.49 36.64
C SER A 40 -10.45 40.40 36.99
N SER A 41 -11.37 40.70 36.06
CA SER A 41 -12.80 40.61 36.33
C SER A 41 -13.26 39.16 36.54
N HIS A 42 -12.75 38.20 35.77
CA HIS A 42 -13.11 36.78 35.93
C HIS A 42 -12.47 36.13 37.18
N VAL A 43 -11.28 36.57 37.56
CA VAL A 43 -10.62 36.15 38.81
C VAL A 43 -11.33 36.78 40.01
N ASN A 44 -11.75 38.05 39.91
CA ASN A 44 -12.36 38.76 41.02
C ASN A 44 -13.86 38.49 41.19
N GLN A 45 -14.59 38.10 40.13
CA GLN A 45 -16.01 37.70 40.23
C GLN A 45 -16.22 36.36 40.92
N ASN A 46 -15.19 35.51 40.99
CA ASN A 46 -15.23 34.24 41.73
C ASN A 46 -14.72 34.35 43.18
N ILE A 47 -14.52 35.56 43.72
CA ILE A 47 -13.96 35.75 45.08
C ILE A 47 -14.90 35.26 46.20
N GLU A 48 -16.21 35.10 45.96
CA GLU A 48 -17.09 34.47 46.97
C GLU A 48 -16.91 32.95 47.07
N ASN A 49 -16.26 32.30 46.10
CA ASN A 49 -15.84 30.90 46.18
C ASN A 49 -14.33 30.84 45.95
N SER A 50 -13.57 31.09 47.02
CA SER A 50 -12.10 30.96 47.07
C SER A 50 -11.61 29.79 46.23
N LEU A 51 -10.87 30.06 45.15
CA LEU A 51 -10.10 29.05 44.40
C LEU A 51 -9.02 28.48 45.33
N PRO A 52 -9.13 27.26 45.88
CA PRO A 52 -8.10 26.71 46.74
C PRO A 52 -7.09 25.90 45.92
N ARG A 53 -7.05 26.06 44.59
CA ARG A 53 -6.30 25.16 43.72
C ARG A 53 -5.54 25.90 42.62
N PRO A 54 -4.22 25.67 42.48
CA PRO A 54 -3.49 26.20 41.33
C PRO A 54 -4.09 25.62 40.05
N LEU A 55 -4.19 26.45 39.01
CA LEU A 55 -4.72 26.13 37.67
C LEU A 55 -4.04 24.91 36.99
N SER A 56 -3.00 24.35 37.61
CA SER A 56 -2.31 23.13 37.22
C SER A 56 -3.10 21.83 37.51
N LEU A 57 -4.20 21.88 38.26
CA LEU A 57 -5.01 20.72 38.67
C LEU A 57 -6.50 20.93 38.35
N VAL A 58 -6.79 21.39 37.13
CA VAL A 58 -8.17 21.34 36.62
C VAL A 58 -8.49 19.89 36.28
N ASP A 59 -9.41 19.32 37.07
CA ASP A 59 -10.05 18.05 36.76
C ASP A 59 -10.84 18.21 35.46
N PRO A 60 -10.59 17.40 34.41
CA PRO A 60 -11.31 17.48 33.13
C PRO A 60 -12.82 17.21 33.26
N THR A 61 -13.29 16.78 34.43
CA THR A 61 -14.70 16.54 34.73
C THR A 61 -15.46 17.78 35.24
N SER A 62 -14.78 18.91 35.47
CA SER A 62 -15.46 20.13 35.90
C SER A 62 -16.40 20.64 34.80
N ARG A 63 -17.69 20.30 34.94
CA ARG A 63 -18.78 20.80 34.11
C ARG A 63 -18.76 22.32 34.11
N VAL A 64 -18.36 22.91 32.99
CA VAL A 64 -18.54 24.34 32.70
C VAL A 64 -20.03 24.55 32.35
N ASP A 65 -20.89 24.30 33.33
CA ASP A 65 -22.30 24.63 33.31
C ASP A 65 -22.44 26.05 33.85
N GLY A 66 -22.02 26.99 33.03
CA GLY A 66 -22.12 28.41 33.29
C GLY A 66 -22.00 29.15 31.98
N THR A 67 -23.14 29.50 31.39
CA THR A 67 -23.26 30.39 30.25
C THR A 67 -22.44 31.67 30.50
N THR A 68 -21.24 31.76 29.95
CA THR A 68 -20.44 32.98 29.97
C THR A 68 -20.80 33.79 28.74
N HIS A 69 -21.69 34.75 28.95
CA HIS A 69 -22.04 35.78 27.98
C HIS A 69 -20.75 36.46 27.52
N GLY A 70 -20.41 36.33 26.21
CA GLY A 70 -19.24 36.98 25.62
C GLY A 70 -18.38 36.13 24.68
N ILE A 71 -18.57 34.80 24.65
CA ILE A 71 -17.76 33.93 23.77
C ILE A 71 -18.32 33.98 22.34
N ARG A 72 -17.66 34.73 21.44
CA ARG A 72 -18.08 34.88 20.03
C ARG A 72 -17.02 34.30 19.08
N GLY A 73 -17.49 33.73 17.97
CA GLY A 73 -16.65 33.23 16.88
C GLY A 73 -15.91 31.92 17.21
N LEU A 74 -14.62 31.85 16.86
CA LEU A 74 -13.80 30.64 16.90
C LEU A 74 -13.71 30.01 18.29
N GLN A 75 -13.72 30.81 19.35
CA GLN A 75 -13.65 30.30 20.73
C GLN A 75 -14.92 29.50 21.10
N ARG A 76 -16.08 29.90 20.57
CA ARG A 76 -17.34 29.15 20.78
C ARG A 76 -17.30 27.81 20.06
N GLU A 77 -16.77 27.81 18.85
CA GLU A 77 -16.61 26.61 18.05
C GLU A 77 -15.62 25.64 18.69
N HIS A 78 -14.49 26.15 19.18
CA HIS A 78 -13.51 25.36 19.91
C HIS A 78 -14.13 24.71 21.14
N LEU A 79 -14.87 25.47 21.96
CA LEU A 79 -15.55 24.90 23.13
C LEU A 79 -16.65 23.89 22.75
N ARG A 80 -17.34 24.08 21.63
CA ARG A 80 -18.28 23.09 21.08
C ARG A 80 -17.57 21.79 20.73
N CYS A 81 -16.45 21.87 20.02
CA CYS A 81 -15.63 20.71 19.65
C CYS A 81 -15.05 20.01 20.88
N VAL A 82 -14.57 20.75 21.87
CA VAL A 82 -14.04 20.17 23.13
C VAL A 82 -15.15 19.43 23.87
N ARG A 83 -16.35 20.02 23.99
CA ARG A 83 -17.50 19.34 24.61
C ARG A 83 -17.92 18.09 23.84
N ALA A 84 -17.92 18.14 22.52
CA ALA A 84 -18.22 17.00 21.67
C ALA A 84 -17.16 15.88 21.82
N ASN A 85 -15.89 16.25 21.93
CA ASN A 85 -14.79 15.30 22.16
C ASN A 85 -14.90 14.63 23.53
N VAL A 86 -15.14 15.40 24.60
CA VAL A 86 -15.37 14.85 25.94
C VAL A 86 -16.58 13.91 25.96
N LYS A 87 -17.67 14.27 25.27
CA LYS A 87 -18.83 13.38 25.11
C LYS A 87 -18.47 12.10 24.37
N ALA A 88 -17.76 12.20 23.24
CA ALA A 88 -17.35 11.03 22.46
C ALA A 88 -16.40 10.11 23.24
N GLN A 89 -15.52 10.66 24.07
CA GLN A 89 -14.64 9.88 24.95
C GLN A 89 -15.44 9.13 26.02
N ALA A 90 -16.46 9.77 26.61
CA ALA A 90 -17.34 9.13 27.58
C ALA A 90 -18.15 8.00 26.93
N GLU A 91 -18.73 8.22 25.75
CA GLU A 91 -19.45 7.19 24.98
C GLU A 91 -18.54 6.03 24.59
N TYR A 92 -17.32 6.31 24.14
CA TYR A 92 -16.33 5.28 23.83
C TYR A 92 -15.97 4.44 25.06
N ALA A 93 -15.72 5.09 26.20
CA ALA A 93 -15.42 4.40 27.45
C ALA A 93 -16.58 3.53 27.94
N GLU A 94 -17.82 3.96 27.69
CA GLU A 94 -19.01 3.19 28.00
C GLU A 94 -19.13 1.95 27.10
N ILE A 95 -18.99 2.12 25.79
CA ILE A 95 -19.03 1.03 24.80
C ILE A 95 -17.88 0.04 25.03
N SER A 96 -16.67 0.52 25.33
CA SER A 96 -15.54 -0.37 25.62
C SER A 96 -15.79 -1.21 26.87
N ARG A 97 -16.42 -0.63 27.89
CA ARG A 97 -16.79 -1.35 29.13
C ARG A 97 -17.94 -2.33 28.89
N GLU A 98 -18.86 -2.03 27.97
CA GLU A 98 -19.90 -2.96 27.55
C GLU A 98 -19.31 -4.15 26.77
N HIS A 99 -18.42 -3.90 25.82
CA HIS A 99 -17.76 -4.96 25.06
C HIS A 99 -16.89 -5.86 25.95
N GLN A 100 -16.18 -5.27 26.93
CA GLN A 100 -15.42 -6.04 27.90
C GLN A 100 -16.32 -6.95 28.76
N ARG A 101 -17.50 -6.45 29.19
CA ARG A 101 -18.49 -7.25 29.92
C ARG A 101 -19.11 -8.35 29.06
N GLU A 102 -19.32 -8.09 27.77
CA GLU A 102 -19.84 -9.08 26.82
C GLU A 102 -18.82 -10.20 26.56
N ILE A 103 -17.54 -9.86 26.42
CA ILE A 103 -16.45 -10.83 26.30
C ILE A 103 -16.33 -11.68 27.58
N GLU A 104 -16.42 -11.07 28.76
CA GLU A 104 -16.40 -11.77 30.06
C GLU A 104 -17.64 -12.66 30.27
N ALA A 105 -18.80 -12.26 29.76
CA ALA A 105 -20.01 -13.08 29.78
C ALA A 105 -19.93 -14.27 28.80
N GLN A 106 -19.31 -14.07 27.64
CA GLN A 106 -19.10 -15.13 26.64
C GLN A 106 -18.00 -16.12 27.05
N SER A 107 -16.97 -15.67 27.79
CA SER A 107 -15.92 -16.58 28.28
C SER A 107 -16.45 -17.61 29.28
N ILE A 108 -17.45 -17.26 30.11
CA ILE A 108 -18.08 -18.21 31.05
C ILE A 108 -18.82 -19.34 30.32
N THR A 109 -19.29 -19.11 29.08
CA THR A 109 -19.97 -20.16 28.27
C THR A 109 -19.02 -21.03 27.44
N PHE A 110 -17.75 -20.65 27.28
CA PHE A 110 -16.76 -21.37 26.47
C PHE A 110 -15.71 -22.15 27.28
N ASP A 111 -15.82 -22.16 28.60
CA ASP A 111 -14.83 -22.75 29.53
C ASP A 111 -14.78 -24.30 29.57
N VAL A 112 -15.41 -25.01 28.64
CA VAL A 112 -15.33 -26.49 28.57
C VAL A 112 -14.49 -27.00 27.39
N ALA A 113 -14.06 -26.16 26.42
CA ALA A 113 -13.47 -26.69 25.18
C ALA A 113 -12.10 -26.13 24.73
N SER A 114 -11.45 -25.21 25.46
CA SER A 114 -10.12 -24.75 25.04
C SER A 114 -9.22 -24.26 26.17
N THR A 115 -9.02 -25.11 27.19
CA THR A 115 -7.73 -25.15 27.88
C THR A 115 -6.70 -25.72 26.93
N ASN A 116 -6.16 -24.89 26.02
CA ASN A 116 -4.89 -25.08 25.30
C ASN A 116 -4.63 -23.86 24.38
N CYS A 117 -4.42 -22.68 24.96
CA CYS A 117 -3.75 -21.60 24.24
C CYS A 117 -2.83 -20.85 25.20
N SER A 118 -1.67 -21.45 25.46
CA SER A 118 -0.46 -20.73 25.87
C SER A 118 0.19 -20.05 24.65
N GLY A 119 -0.61 -19.58 23.69
CA GLY A 119 -0.16 -18.78 22.58
C GLY A 119 0.11 -17.36 23.08
N SER A 120 1.22 -16.77 22.66
CA SER A 120 1.50 -15.38 23.01
C SER A 120 0.35 -14.48 22.51
N PRO A 121 0.02 -13.36 23.19
CA PRO A 121 -1.05 -12.47 22.75
C PRO A 121 -0.88 -11.96 21.30
N MET A 122 0.35 -12.01 20.78
CA MET A 122 0.68 -11.72 19.39
C MET A 122 0.13 -12.78 18.42
N GLU A 123 0.20 -14.07 18.77
CA GLU A 123 -0.36 -15.15 17.95
C GLU A 123 -1.88 -15.07 17.89
N SER A 124 -2.54 -14.79 19.01
CA SER A 124 -3.99 -14.55 19.04
C SER A 124 -4.40 -13.34 18.18
N PHE A 125 -3.59 -12.27 18.17
CA PHE A 125 -3.81 -11.11 17.31
C PHE A 125 -3.65 -11.45 15.82
N VAL A 126 -2.61 -12.21 15.46
CA VAL A 126 -2.38 -12.66 14.08
C VAL A 126 -3.53 -13.55 13.61
N ASP A 127 -4.02 -14.45 14.47
CA ASP A 127 -5.15 -15.31 14.16
C ASP A 127 -6.45 -14.51 13.98
N LEU A 128 -6.70 -13.50 14.81
CA LEU A 128 -7.84 -12.60 14.66
C LEU A 128 -7.78 -11.82 13.33
N VAL A 129 -6.60 -11.31 12.97
CA VAL A 129 -6.40 -10.60 11.70
C VAL A 129 -6.64 -11.54 10.51
N ASN A 130 -6.13 -12.77 10.58
CA ASN A 130 -6.36 -13.79 9.57
C ASN A 130 -7.85 -14.16 9.45
N GLN A 131 -8.55 -14.28 10.58
CA GLN A 131 -10.00 -14.52 10.60
C GLN A 131 -10.78 -13.36 9.99
N ARG A 132 -10.44 -12.12 10.32
CA ARG A 132 -11.03 -10.93 9.70
C ARG A 132 -10.80 -10.91 8.19
N GLN A 133 -9.58 -11.19 7.74
CA GLN A 133 -9.29 -11.25 6.30
C GLN A 133 -10.10 -12.34 5.58
N LYS A 134 -10.28 -13.51 6.20
CA LYS A 134 -11.12 -14.58 5.65
C LYS A 134 -12.59 -14.16 5.59
N HIS A 135 -13.09 -13.49 6.63
CA HIS A 135 -14.47 -12.99 6.65
C HIS A 135 -14.71 -11.97 5.54
N GLU A 136 -13.80 -11.00 5.35
CA GLU A 136 -13.91 -10.03 4.25
C GLU A 136 -13.91 -10.71 2.87
N ARG A 137 -13.07 -11.73 2.67
CA ARG A 137 -13.08 -12.51 1.42
C ARG A 137 -14.40 -13.23 1.18
N LEU A 138 -14.97 -13.83 2.23
CA LEU A 138 -16.26 -14.50 2.12
C LEU A 138 -17.40 -13.52 1.87
N ARG A 139 -17.36 -12.34 2.49
CA ARG A 139 -18.31 -11.27 2.26
C ARG A 139 -18.27 -10.80 0.80
N ILE A 140 -17.08 -10.58 0.26
CA ILE A 140 -16.91 -10.24 -1.16
C ILE A 140 -17.50 -11.33 -2.07
N ILE A 141 -17.24 -12.62 -1.77
CA ILE A 141 -17.81 -13.72 -2.55
C ILE A 141 -19.34 -13.71 -2.46
N GLN A 142 -19.90 -13.50 -1.26
CA GLN A 142 -21.33 -13.40 -1.05
C GLN A 142 -21.93 -12.22 -1.82
N ASP A 143 -21.30 -11.03 -1.77
CA ASP A 143 -21.74 -9.86 -2.52
C ASP A 143 -21.76 -10.14 -4.04
N TYR A 144 -20.73 -10.84 -4.56
CA TYR A 144 -20.72 -11.27 -5.95
C TYR A 144 -21.81 -12.31 -6.25
N LEU A 145 -22.06 -13.27 -5.36
CA LEU A 145 -23.14 -14.24 -5.53
C LEU A 145 -24.51 -13.55 -5.52
N ASP A 146 -24.72 -12.56 -4.65
CA ASP A 146 -25.95 -11.78 -4.57
C ASP A 146 -26.13 -10.93 -5.85
N VAL A 147 -25.06 -10.31 -6.35
CA VAL A 147 -25.09 -9.60 -7.65
C VAL A 147 -25.38 -10.56 -8.80
N LEU A 148 -24.80 -11.76 -8.80
CA LEU A 148 -25.08 -12.78 -9.81
C LEU A 148 -26.52 -13.28 -9.72
N ALA A 149 -27.07 -13.45 -8.51
CA ALA A 149 -28.46 -13.84 -8.28
C ALA A 149 -29.46 -12.75 -8.72
N GLN A 150 -29.06 -11.48 -8.65
CA GLN A 150 -29.86 -10.35 -9.15
C GLN A 150 -29.81 -10.20 -10.67
N LYS A 151 -28.89 -10.89 -11.37
CA LYS A 151 -28.85 -10.83 -12.84
C LYS A 151 -30.00 -11.67 -13.42
N PRO A 152 -30.73 -11.14 -14.42
CA PRO A 152 -31.84 -11.84 -15.06
C PRO A 152 -31.44 -13.23 -15.57
N ALA A 153 -30.22 -13.40 -16.10
CA ALA A 153 -29.74 -14.69 -16.58
C ALA A 153 -29.64 -15.82 -15.52
N ALA A 154 -29.76 -15.51 -14.22
CA ALA A 154 -29.72 -16.47 -13.12
C ALA A 154 -31.11 -16.92 -12.64
N THR A 155 -32.21 -16.29 -13.09
CA THR A 155 -33.56 -16.77 -12.76
C THR A 155 -33.95 -17.92 -13.70
N GLN A 156 -34.59 -18.94 -13.13
CA GLN A 156 -34.99 -20.15 -13.88
C GLN A 156 -35.96 -19.85 -15.03
N GLU A 157 -36.62 -18.69 -14.99
CA GLU A 157 -37.55 -18.19 -16.02
C GLU A 157 -36.85 -17.64 -17.26
N HIS A 158 -35.58 -17.21 -17.17
CA HIS A 158 -34.81 -16.72 -18.32
C HIS A 158 -34.20 -17.85 -19.18
N LEU A 159 -34.23 -19.09 -18.68
CA LEU A 159 -33.90 -20.30 -19.44
C LEU A 159 -35.13 -20.92 -20.11
N ASP A 160 -36.34 -20.42 -19.84
CA ASP A 160 -37.55 -20.84 -20.53
C ASP A 160 -37.64 -20.13 -21.90
N LEU A 161 -37.42 -20.88 -22.98
CA LEU A 161 -37.52 -20.37 -24.33
C LEU A 161 -38.91 -19.75 -24.62
N GLN A 162 -39.97 -20.19 -23.94
CA GLN A 162 -41.32 -19.69 -24.20
C GLN A 162 -41.58 -18.28 -23.66
N THR A 163 -40.92 -17.86 -22.59
CA THR A 163 -41.05 -16.51 -22.01
C THR A 163 -40.21 -15.50 -22.79
N VAL A 164 -39.01 -15.88 -23.22
CA VAL A 164 -38.10 -15.05 -24.04
C VAL A 164 -38.65 -14.81 -25.45
N LEU A 165 -39.43 -15.76 -26.00
CA LEU A 165 -40.04 -15.63 -27.34
C LEU A 165 -41.37 -14.86 -27.36
N ARG A 166 -42.00 -14.59 -26.21
CA ARG A 166 -43.26 -13.80 -26.17
C ARG A 166 -43.06 -12.34 -26.55
N ASP A 167 -41.90 -11.76 -26.26
CA ASP A 167 -41.59 -10.38 -26.61
C ASP A 167 -41.11 -10.23 -28.07
N VAL A 168 -41.02 -11.32 -28.83
CA VAL A 168 -40.51 -11.38 -30.21
C VAL A 168 -41.64 -11.49 -31.26
N ASP A 169 -42.90 -11.32 -30.87
CA ASP A 169 -44.07 -11.36 -31.77
C ASP A 169 -44.09 -10.22 -32.83
N THR A 170 -43.06 -9.37 -32.89
CA THR A 170 -42.96 -8.24 -33.85
C THR A 170 -41.69 -8.22 -34.72
N LEU A 171 -41.00 -9.36 -34.90
CA LEU A 171 -39.94 -9.46 -35.92
C LEU A 171 -40.50 -9.88 -37.29
N PRO A 172 -40.03 -9.30 -38.41
CA PRO A 172 -40.43 -9.75 -39.75
C PRO A 172 -39.96 -11.19 -39.97
N LYS A 173 -40.86 -12.05 -40.46
CA LYS A 173 -40.60 -13.48 -40.74
C LYS A 173 -39.30 -13.64 -41.53
N MET A 174 -38.32 -14.27 -40.91
CA MET A 174 -37.04 -14.64 -41.54
C MET A 174 -37.30 -15.67 -42.65
N PRO A 175 -36.61 -15.61 -43.81
CA PRO A 175 -36.82 -16.55 -44.90
C PRO A 175 -36.52 -17.99 -44.48
N SER A 176 -37.44 -18.89 -44.82
CA SER A 176 -37.43 -20.32 -44.48
C SER A 176 -36.23 -21.10 -45.03
N GLU A 177 -35.43 -20.52 -45.92
CA GLU A 177 -34.22 -21.15 -46.47
C GLU A 177 -33.09 -21.35 -45.44
N VAL A 178 -33.01 -20.52 -44.39
CA VAL A 178 -31.91 -20.62 -43.40
C VAL A 178 -32.20 -21.71 -42.36
N LEU A 179 -33.47 -21.97 -42.04
CA LEU A 179 -33.85 -23.04 -41.10
C LEU A 179 -33.70 -24.44 -41.71
N ASN A 180 -33.93 -24.56 -43.02
CA ASN A 180 -33.81 -25.83 -43.75
C ASN A 180 -32.35 -26.24 -44.01
N GLY A 181 -31.39 -25.32 -43.90
CA GLY A 181 -29.96 -25.64 -43.99
C GLY A 181 -29.43 -26.48 -42.81
N CYS A 182 -30.10 -26.42 -41.65
CA CYS A 182 -29.70 -27.20 -40.47
C CYS A 182 -30.47 -28.53 -40.32
N ILE A 183 -31.62 -28.67 -40.98
CA ILE A 183 -32.47 -29.88 -40.89
C ILE A 183 -32.23 -30.85 -42.07
N SER A 184 -31.60 -30.39 -43.16
CA SER A 184 -31.30 -31.24 -44.32
C SER A 184 -30.07 -32.16 -44.17
N ALA A 185 -29.48 -32.27 -42.97
CA ALA A 185 -28.44 -33.27 -42.66
C ALA A 185 -29.00 -34.55 -42.02
N GLN A 186 -30.32 -34.70 -41.87
CA GLN A 186 -30.98 -35.91 -41.33
C GLN A 186 -31.53 -36.84 -42.41
N GLY A 187 -30.86 -36.90 -43.56
CA GLY A 187 -31.17 -37.80 -44.68
C GLY A 187 -30.25 -39.02 -44.79
N SER A 188 -29.85 -39.66 -43.68
CA SER A 188 -29.11 -40.94 -43.69
C SER A 188 -29.06 -41.60 -42.29
N ALA A 189 -30.23 -41.89 -41.71
CA ALA A 189 -30.35 -42.33 -40.31
C ALA A 189 -30.01 -43.82 -40.02
N GLY A 190 -29.13 -44.45 -40.80
CA GLY A 190 -28.82 -45.89 -40.65
C GLY A 190 -27.34 -46.27 -40.51
N ALA A 191 -26.42 -45.49 -41.08
CA ALA A 191 -24.99 -45.81 -41.11
C ALA A 191 -24.12 -44.91 -40.21
N ASP A 192 -24.67 -43.79 -39.74
CA ASP A 192 -23.91 -42.69 -39.13
C ASP A 192 -23.75 -42.80 -37.59
N LEU A 193 -24.56 -43.62 -36.92
CA LEU A 193 -24.41 -43.80 -35.46
C LEU A 193 -23.09 -44.51 -35.12
N LYS A 194 -22.68 -45.48 -35.94
CA LYS A 194 -21.42 -46.20 -35.74
C LYS A 194 -20.23 -45.31 -36.06
N GLU A 195 -20.31 -44.49 -37.10
CA GLU A 195 -19.27 -43.50 -37.44
C GLU A 195 -19.14 -42.43 -36.34
N LEU A 196 -20.25 -41.97 -35.76
CA LEU A 196 -20.25 -41.05 -34.62
C LEU A 196 -19.66 -41.68 -33.36
N VAL A 197 -19.95 -42.96 -33.09
CA VAL A 197 -19.34 -43.71 -31.99
C VAL A 197 -17.84 -43.90 -32.21
N ASP A 198 -17.42 -44.27 -33.42
CA ASP A 198 -16.00 -44.42 -33.78
C ASP A 198 -15.25 -43.07 -33.68
N GLN A 199 -15.90 -41.96 -34.04
CA GLN A 199 -15.36 -40.60 -33.90
C GLN A 199 -15.26 -40.19 -32.42
N LEU A 200 -16.25 -40.56 -31.60
CA LEU A 200 -16.24 -40.34 -30.17
C LEU A 200 -15.13 -41.17 -29.51
N GLU A 201 -15.02 -42.46 -29.81
CA GLU A 201 -13.96 -43.33 -29.33
C GLU A 201 -12.57 -42.80 -29.71
N LYS A 202 -12.39 -42.34 -30.96
CA LYS A 202 -11.14 -41.72 -31.42
C LYS A 202 -10.85 -40.39 -30.71
N SER A 203 -11.87 -39.63 -30.34
CA SER A 203 -11.71 -38.38 -29.58
C SER A 203 -11.38 -38.65 -28.12
N VAL A 204 -12.01 -39.64 -27.50
CA VAL A 204 -11.78 -40.09 -26.12
C VAL A 204 -10.38 -40.69 -26.00
N LEU A 205 -9.94 -41.49 -26.97
CA LEU A 205 -8.58 -42.03 -26.99
C LEU A 205 -7.53 -40.92 -27.13
N ARG A 206 -7.76 -39.94 -28.01
CA ARG A 206 -6.88 -38.76 -28.14
C ARG A 206 -6.82 -37.96 -26.85
N ALA A 207 -7.96 -37.71 -26.22
CA ALA A 207 -8.03 -37.00 -24.94
C ALA A 207 -7.31 -37.77 -23.84
N LYS A 208 -7.48 -39.10 -23.78
CA LYS A 208 -6.78 -39.97 -22.81
C LYS A 208 -5.26 -39.94 -23.02
N MET A 209 -4.78 -40.03 -24.26
CA MET A 209 -3.35 -39.94 -24.55
C MET A 209 -2.77 -38.56 -24.20
N LEU A 210 -3.54 -37.49 -24.42
CA LEU A 210 -3.15 -36.13 -24.06
C LEU A 210 -3.06 -35.99 -22.53
N LEU A 211 -4.05 -36.51 -21.81
CA LEU A 211 -4.07 -36.55 -20.34
C LEU A 211 -2.88 -37.34 -19.78
N GLU A 212 -2.57 -38.51 -20.32
CA GLU A 212 -1.39 -39.29 -19.88
C GLU A 212 -0.08 -38.53 -20.15
N ARG A 213 0.01 -37.81 -21.27
CA ARG A 213 1.17 -36.97 -21.57
C ARG A 213 1.31 -35.81 -20.58
N GLU A 214 0.23 -35.14 -20.24
CA GLU A 214 0.20 -34.06 -19.25
C GLU A 214 0.51 -34.57 -17.85
N GLN A 215 -0.04 -35.71 -17.45
CA GLN A 215 0.24 -36.35 -16.17
C GLN A 215 1.72 -36.72 -16.07
N ASN A 216 2.31 -37.27 -17.13
CA ASN A 216 3.74 -37.57 -17.20
C ASN A 216 4.62 -36.31 -17.15
N LEU A 217 4.14 -35.18 -17.67
CA LEU A 217 4.82 -33.90 -17.58
C LEU A 217 4.72 -33.33 -16.16
N LEU A 218 3.56 -33.44 -15.52
CA LEU A 218 3.35 -33.06 -14.12
C LEU A 218 4.21 -33.88 -13.15
N THR A 219 4.32 -35.19 -13.34
CA THR A 219 5.18 -36.03 -12.49
C THR A 219 6.65 -35.66 -12.64
N LYS A 220 7.12 -35.35 -13.86
CA LYS A 220 8.48 -34.84 -14.11
C LYS A 220 8.74 -33.49 -13.43
N ILE A 221 7.80 -32.56 -13.53
CA ILE A 221 7.92 -31.25 -12.86
C ILE A 221 7.93 -31.43 -11.33
N LYS A 222 7.03 -32.26 -10.80
CA LYS A 222 6.99 -32.56 -9.35
C LYS A 222 8.29 -33.21 -8.86
N ALA A 223 8.88 -34.13 -9.62
CA ALA A 223 10.16 -34.75 -9.30
C ALA A 223 11.32 -33.74 -9.35
N GLY A 224 11.37 -32.86 -10.35
CA GLY A 224 12.36 -31.78 -10.42
C GLY A 224 12.21 -30.76 -9.28
N ASN A 225 10.96 -30.45 -8.90
CA ASN A 225 10.68 -29.50 -7.83
C ASN A 225 10.97 -30.09 -6.43
N ALA A 226 10.76 -31.40 -6.21
CA ALA A 226 11.06 -32.06 -4.94
C ALA A 226 12.56 -32.03 -4.58
N ILE A 227 13.45 -32.00 -5.58
CA ILE A 227 14.91 -31.87 -5.40
C ILE A 227 15.31 -30.42 -5.09
N ALA A 228 14.44 -29.44 -5.37
CA ALA A 228 14.74 -28.01 -5.36
C ALA A 228 14.20 -27.24 -4.13
N ILE A 229 13.55 -27.91 -3.16
CA ILE A 229 12.88 -27.25 -2.01
C ILE A 229 13.88 -26.65 -0.98
N GLY A 230 15.18 -26.90 -1.08
CA GLY A 230 16.15 -26.52 -0.04
C GLY A 230 17.10 -25.35 -0.32
N SER A 231 17.18 -24.78 -1.53
CA SER A 231 18.25 -23.83 -1.87
C SER A 231 17.72 -22.51 -2.41
N HIS A 232 18.13 -21.38 -1.84
CA HIS A 232 17.85 -20.04 -2.36
C HIS A 232 18.25 -19.87 -3.86
N GLY A 233 19.14 -20.73 -4.36
CA GLY A 233 19.47 -20.81 -5.79
C GLY A 233 18.32 -21.26 -6.68
N SER A 234 17.44 -22.16 -6.22
CA SER A 234 16.30 -22.64 -7.01
C SER A 234 15.21 -21.58 -7.19
N ARG A 235 15.06 -20.66 -6.21
CA ARG A 235 14.16 -19.50 -6.35
C ARG A 235 14.70 -18.50 -7.37
N LEU A 236 16.00 -18.24 -7.36
CA LEU A 236 16.64 -17.35 -8.34
C LEU A 236 16.58 -17.95 -9.74
N GLU A 237 16.78 -19.26 -9.86
CA GLU A 237 16.64 -20.01 -11.11
C GLU A 237 15.18 -20.01 -11.60
N ALA A 238 14.19 -20.24 -10.73
CA ALA A 238 12.77 -20.15 -11.09
C ALA A 238 12.37 -18.74 -11.54
N VAL A 239 12.89 -17.69 -10.89
CA VAL A 239 12.69 -16.29 -11.34
C VAL A 239 13.42 -16.03 -12.67
N GLY A 240 14.60 -16.62 -12.87
CA GLY A 240 15.33 -16.57 -14.13
C GLY A 240 14.59 -17.27 -15.28
N MET A 241 14.00 -18.43 -15.02
CA MET A 241 13.19 -19.21 -15.96
C MET A 241 11.88 -18.51 -16.28
N THR A 242 11.18 -17.97 -15.27
CA THR A 242 9.96 -17.20 -15.52
C THR A 242 10.25 -15.96 -16.35
N ARG A 243 11.35 -15.26 -16.07
CA ARG A 243 11.83 -14.15 -16.90
C ARG A 243 12.12 -14.60 -18.33
N SER A 244 12.85 -15.69 -18.55
CA SER A 244 13.15 -16.16 -19.90
C SER A 244 11.92 -16.67 -20.65
N THR A 245 10.95 -17.30 -19.98
CA THR A 245 9.68 -17.69 -20.62
C THR A 245 8.82 -16.49 -20.98
N LEU A 246 8.84 -15.43 -20.16
CA LEU A 246 8.06 -14.21 -20.42
C LEU A 246 8.72 -13.40 -21.54
N ILE A 247 10.05 -13.37 -21.59
CA ILE A 247 10.81 -12.81 -22.72
C ILE A 247 10.49 -13.60 -24.00
N ASN A 248 10.60 -14.93 -23.99
CA ASN A 248 10.27 -15.75 -25.16
C ASN A 248 8.81 -15.60 -25.59
N TRP A 249 7.87 -15.47 -24.65
CA TRP A 249 6.47 -15.24 -24.96
C TRP A 249 6.26 -13.84 -25.56
N ILE A 250 6.89 -12.80 -25.00
CA ILE A 250 6.87 -11.45 -25.57
C ILE A 250 7.53 -11.46 -26.96
N GLU A 251 8.68 -12.10 -27.14
CA GLU A 251 9.36 -12.20 -28.42
C GLU A 251 8.55 -12.98 -29.45
N ALA A 252 7.84 -14.05 -29.04
CA ALA A 252 6.93 -14.80 -29.89
C ALA A 252 5.65 -14.00 -30.21
N GLU A 253 5.12 -13.23 -29.26
CA GLU A 253 3.93 -12.40 -29.50
C GLU A 253 4.29 -11.17 -30.35
N LEU A 254 5.49 -10.61 -30.15
CA LEU A 254 6.03 -9.54 -30.98
C LEU A 254 6.43 -10.05 -32.37
N SER A 255 6.94 -11.27 -32.52
CA SER A 255 7.18 -11.86 -33.85
C SER A 255 5.86 -12.15 -34.56
N ARG A 256 4.85 -12.67 -33.85
CA ARG A 256 3.48 -12.85 -34.38
C ARG A 256 2.78 -11.54 -34.73
N ALA A 257 3.05 -10.47 -33.99
CA ALA A 257 2.51 -9.13 -34.28
C ALA A 257 3.32 -8.38 -35.36
N SER A 258 4.61 -8.67 -35.50
CA SER A 258 5.50 -8.11 -36.53
C SER A 258 5.36 -8.83 -37.87
N GLU A 259 5.01 -10.11 -37.86
CA GLU A 259 4.71 -10.92 -39.05
C GLU A 259 3.23 -10.77 -39.45
N GLY A 260 2.76 -9.52 -39.47
CA GLY A 260 1.60 -9.12 -40.25
C GLY A 260 1.96 -9.06 -41.74
N SER A 261 2.33 -10.18 -42.33
CA SER A 261 2.48 -10.34 -43.78
C SER A 261 1.94 -11.72 -44.19
N PRO A 262 1.05 -11.79 -45.19
CA PRO A 262 0.21 -12.95 -45.42
C PRO A 262 1.00 -14.08 -46.08
N GLU A 263 0.95 -15.27 -45.49
CA GLU A 263 1.31 -16.50 -46.18
C GLU A 263 0.17 -16.87 -47.16
N PRO A 264 0.48 -17.33 -48.39
CA PRO A 264 -0.37 -17.11 -49.54
C PRO A 264 -1.42 -18.21 -49.67
N LEU A 265 -2.68 -17.86 -49.40
CA LEU A 265 -3.81 -18.51 -50.05
C LEU A 265 -3.99 -17.83 -51.41
N TYR A 266 -3.52 -18.53 -52.44
CA TYR A 266 -3.66 -18.15 -53.83
C TYR A 266 -5.13 -18.02 -54.25
N GLN A 267 -5.33 -17.05 -55.14
CA GLN A 267 -6.50 -16.80 -55.98
C GLN A 267 -7.69 -16.07 -55.32
N ASP A 268 -7.90 -14.84 -55.78
CA ASP A 268 -9.21 -14.15 -55.94
C ASP A 268 -9.51 -12.88 -55.10
N LEU A 269 -8.52 -12.02 -54.85
CA LEU A 269 -8.74 -10.71 -54.17
C LEU A 269 -8.32 -9.45 -54.93
N ALA A 270 -7.88 -9.55 -56.19
CA ALA A 270 -7.43 -8.37 -56.95
C ALA A 270 -8.57 -7.39 -57.34
N SER A 271 -9.85 -7.79 -57.23
CA SER A 271 -11.01 -6.95 -57.57
C SER A 271 -11.69 -6.27 -56.37
N LEU A 272 -11.40 -6.70 -55.13
CA LEU A 272 -12.03 -6.16 -53.92
C LEU A 272 -11.33 -4.91 -53.37
N ASP A 273 -10.01 -4.82 -53.53
CA ASP A 273 -9.15 -3.79 -52.93
C ASP A 273 -9.40 -2.36 -53.48
N LYS A 274 -9.81 -2.24 -54.76
CA LYS A 274 -10.14 -0.93 -55.35
C LYS A 274 -11.48 -0.37 -54.86
N ARG A 275 -12.45 -1.24 -54.56
CA ARG A 275 -13.77 -0.84 -54.05
C ARG A 275 -13.71 -0.41 -52.58
N GLY A 276 -12.88 -1.08 -51.78
CA GLY A 276 -12.63 -0.71 -50.39
C GLY A 276 -11.98 0.68 -50.25
N LYS A 277 -10.96 0.98 -51.06
CA LYS A 277 -10.27 2.30 -51.03
C LYS A 277 -11.19 3.47 -51.39
N HIS A 278 -12.01 3.33 -52.43
CA HIS A 278 -12.98 4.37 -52.79
C HIS A 278 -14.12 4.52 -51.77
N SER A 279 -14.51 3.43 -51.09
CA SER A 279 -15.46 3.48 -49.98
C SER A 279 -14.88 4.25 -48.78
N ILE A 280 -13.62 3.99 -48.42
CA ILE A 280 -12.92 4.67 -47.32
C ILE A 280 -12.73 6.16 -47.63
N GLU A 281 -12.35 6.51 -48.86
CA GLU A 281 -12.17 7.90 -49.28
C GLU A 281 -13.51 8.66 -49.29
N SER A 282 -14.60 8.01 -49.71
CA SER A 282 -15.96 8.54 -49.62
C SER A 282 -16.39 8.79 -48.16
N GLU A 283 -16.11 7.85 -47.25
CA GLU A 283 -16.38 8.01 -45.83
C GLU A 283 -15.56 9.14 -45.20
N LEU A 284 -14.28 9.26 -45.55
CA LEU A 284 -13.42 10.36 -45.09
C LEU A 284 -13.93 11.72 -45.57
N MET A 285 -14.39 11.83 -46.83
CA MET A 285 -15.03 13.05 -47.34
C MET A 285 -16.35 13.35 -46.61
N SER A 286 -17.14 12.33 -46.29
CA SER A 286 -18.37 12.47 -45.51
C SER A 286 -18.10 13.00 -44.09
N ILE A 287 -17.11 12.42 -43.40
CA ILE A 287 -16.65 12.86 -42.07
C ILE A 287 -16.12 14.29 -42.13
N HIS A 288 -15.31 14.62 -43.14
CA HIS A 288 -14.78 15.97 -43.32
C HIS A 288 -15.92 16.99 -43.51
N ARG A 289 -16.90 16.67 -44.36
CA ARG A 289 -18.09 17.50 -44.58
C ARG A 289 -18.89 17.69 -43.29
N GLN A 290 -19.04 16.62 -42.49
CA GLN A 290 -19.73 16.67 -41.21
C GLN A 290 -18.98 17.53 -40.19
N TYR A 291 -17.64 17.46 -40.16
CA TYR A 291 -16.80 18.27 -39.30
C TYR A 291 -16.83 19.76 -39.69
N VAL A 292 -16.85 20.06 -41.00
CA VAL A 292 -17.03 21.44 -41.50
C VAL A 292 -18.41 21.98 -41.11
N ARG A 293 -19.46 21.15 -41.20
CA ARG A 293 -20.80 21.55 -40.75
C ARG A 293 -20.85 21.79 -39.24
N TYR A 294 -20.23 20.92 -38.44
CA TYR A 294 -20.11 21.06 -36.99
C TYR A 294 -19.36 22.33 -36.59
N THR A 295 -18.21 22.59 -37.21
CA THR A 295 -17.40 23.79 -36.93
C THR A 295 -18.13 25.07 -37.30
N LYS A 296 -18.84 25.11 -38.44
CA LYS A 296 -19.70 26.23 -38.81
C LYS A 296 -20.85 26.45 -37.82
N ALA A 297 -21.52 25.38 -37.37
CA ALA A 297 -22.58 25.48 -36.37
C ALA A 297 -22.04 25.99 -35.03
N ARG A 298 -20.86 25.54 -34.61
CA ARG A 298 -20.20 26.01 -33.39
C ARG A 298 -19.74 27.46 -33.49
N GLN A 299 -19.22 27.88 -34.65
CA GLN A 299 -18.93 29.29 -34.92
C GLN A 299 -20.19 30.15 -34.86
N ALA A 300 -21.30 29.70 -35.46
CA ALA A 300 -22.58 30.40 -35.38
C ALA A 300 -23.12 30.50 -33.94
N LEU A 301 -22.96 29.45 -33.13
CA LEU A 301 -23.32 29.50 -31.70
C LEU A 301 -22.46 30.50 -30.94
N VAL A 302 -21.15 30.48 -31.17
CA VAL A 302 -20.21 31.43 -30.53
C VAL A 302 -20.53 32.86 -30.97
N THR A 303 -20.84 33.13 -32.23
CA THR A 303 -21.22 34.48 -32.69
C THR A 303 -22.57 34.93 -32.13
N VAL A 304 -23.54 34.03 -31.92
CA VAL A 304 -24.78 34.36 -31.23
C VAL A 304 -24.52 34.71 -29.77
N VAL A 305 -23.74 33.89 -29.04
CA VAL A 305 -23.44 34.12 -27.62
C VAL A 305 -22.58 35.37 -27.41
N THR A 306 -21.58 35.60 -28.27
CA THR A 306 -20.72 36.80 -28.20
C THR A 306 -21.42 38.04 -28.75
N GLY A 307 -22.32 37.90 -29.72
CA GLY A 307 -23.17 38.97 -30.25
C GLY A 307 -24.16 39.51 -29.22
N HIS A 308 -24.71 38.64 -28.36
CA HIS A 308 -25.56 39.05 -27.24
C HIS A 308 -24.76 39.65 -26.07
N SER A 309 -23.43 39.55 -26.08
CA SER A 309 -22.57 40.07 -25.00
C SER A 309 -22.00 41.47 -25.28
N ARG A 310 -22.33 42.11 -26.42
CA ARG A 310 -21.79 43.43 -26.80
C ARG A 310 -22.80 44.58 -26.83
N LEU A 311 -23.97 44.45 -26.19
CA LEU A 311 -24.88 45.58 -25.97
C LEU A 311 -25.55 45.45 -24.60
N GLN A 312 -24.82 45.85 -23.56
CA GLN A 312 -25.44 46.33 -22.33
C GLN A 312 -24.59 47.44 -21.74
N ASP A 313 -24.65 48.60 -22.40
CA ASP A 313 -24.29 49.88 -21.80
C ASP A 313 -25.54 50.78 -21.83
N MET A 314 -26.22 50.79 -20.69
CA MET A 314 -26.97 51.88 -20.04
C MET A 314 -27.85 52.82 -20.90
N SER A 315 -29.18 52.66 -20.80
CA SER A 315 -30.15 53.73 -20.47
C SER A 315 -31.60 53.17 -20.41
N PRO A 316 -32.50 53.68 -19.53
CA PRO A 316 -33.81 53.07 -19.26
C PRO A 316 -34.99 53.78 -19.96
N ILE A 317 -36.15 53.11 -19.89
CA ILE A 317 -37.55 53.58 -20.07
C ILE A 317 -38.05 53.63 -21.54
N GLU A 318 -38.96 52.72 -21.93
CA GLU A 318 -40.41 53.01 -22.08
C GLU A 318 -41.22 51.79 -22.56
N GLU A 319 -42.51 51.91 -22.24
CA GLU A 319 -43.59 50.96 -22.15
C GLU A 319 -44.32 50.78 -23.51
N LYS A 320 -44.94 49.61 -23.72
CA LYS A 320 -46.27 49.37 -24.38
C LYS A 320 -46.34 48.35 -25.54
N THR A 321 -47.31 47.43 -25.36
CA THR A 321 -48.28 46.89 -26.34
C THR A 321 -47.97 45.57 -27.10
N ASN A 322 -48.59 44.49 -26.60
CA ASN A 322 -49.48 43.49 -27.25
C ASN A 322 -49.10 42.80 -28.59
N LEU A 323 -48.84 41.46 -28.52
CA LEU A 323 -49.45 40.28 -29.22
C LEU A 323 -49.83 40.34 -30.73
N PRO A 324 -50.05 39.20 -31.46
CA PRO A 324 -49.71 37.78 -31.27
C PRO A 324 -49.19 37.04 -32.54
N GLY A 325 -48.75 35.78 -32.41
CA GLY A 325 -48.54 34.83 -33.51
C GLY A 325 -47.41 33.85 -33.17
N GLY A 326 -47.58 32.54 -32.98
CA GLY A 326 -48.55 31.62 -33.57
C GLY A 326 -47.84 30.79 -34.64
N GLU A 327 -46.97 29.84 -34.25
CA GLU A 327 -46.58 28.66 -35.04
C GLU A 327 -45.68 27.70 -34.22
N PRO A 328 -45.53 26.42 -34.63
CA PRO A 328 -45.91 25.28 -33.82
C PRO A 328 -44.78 24.79 -32.91
N LEU A 329 -45.19 24.30 -31.74
CA LEU A 329 -44.37 23.50 -30.85
C LEU A 329 -44.07 22.16 -31.52
N TYR A 330 -43.01 22.10 -32.32
CA TYR A 330 -42.35 20.82 -32.60
C TYR A 330 -41.79 20.33 -31.26
N LYS A 331 -42.56 19.44 -30.61
CA LYS A 331 -42.05 18.61 -29.51
C LYS A 331 -40.88 17.81 -30.06
N SER A 332 -39.69 18.30 -29.77
CA SER A 332 -38.44 17.65 -30.08
C SER A 332 -38.31 16.41 -29.21
N ASN A 333 -38.80 15.27 -29.71
CA ASN A 333 -38.64 13.95 -29.09
C ASN A 333 -37.15 13.49 -29.07
N SER A 334 -36.21 14.35 -29.48
CA SER A 334 -34.76 14.17 -29.32
C SER A 334 -34.32 14.09 -27.85
N MET A 335 -35.14 14.60 -26.92
CA MET A 335 -34.80 14.67 -25.51
C MET A 335 -34.99 13.33 -24.79
N GLU A 336 -35.94 12.48 -25.23
CA GLU A 336 -36.18 11.15 -24.63
C GLU A 336 -35.09 10.13 -24.99
N VAL A 337 -34.50 10.22 -26.19
CA VAL A 337 -33.44 9.27 -26.63
C VAL A 337 -32.08 9.59 -26.01
N THR A 338 -31.83 10.84 -25.61
CA THR A 338 -30.54 11.29 -25.06
C THR A 338 -30.49 11.32 -23.52
N HIS A 339 -31.65 11.34 -22.86
CA HIS A 339 -31.77 11.37 -21.41
C HIS A 339 -31.10 10.19 -20.67
N PRO A 340 -31.23 8.91 -21.11
CA PRO A 340 -30.60 7.79 -20.40
C PRO A 340 -29.06 7.82 -20.52
N TYR A 341 -28.53 8.24 -21.66
CA TYR A 341 -27.08 8.39 -21.86
C TYR A 341 -26.48 9.56 -21.06
N LEU A 342 -27.27 10.60 -20.78
CA LEU A 342 -26.86 11.71 -19.92
C LEU A 342 -26.69 11.27 -18.47
N GLU A 343 -27.59 10.43 -17.97
CA GLU A 343 -27.50 9.87 -16.61
C GLU A 343 -26.30 8.95 -16.45
N GLU A 344 -26.05 8.08 -17.44
CA GLU A 344 -24.86 7.21 -17.46
C GLU A 344 -23.56 8.02 -17.55
N MET A 345 -23.52 9.05 -18.40
CA MET A 345 -22.35 9.93 -18.52
C MET A 345 -22.08 10.75 -17.24
N ILE A 346 -23.13 11.18 -16.53
CA ILE A 346 -22.99 11.84 -15.23
C ILE A 346 -22.48 10.84 -14.19
N SER A 347 -22.97 9.60 -14.19
CA SER A 347 -22.50 8.54 -13.30
C SER A 347 -21.00 8.26 -13.51
N ILE A 348 -20.58 8.04 -14.77
CA ILE A 348 -19.17 7.83 -15.12
C ILE A 348 -18.32 9.06 -14.75
N SER A 349 -18.82 10.27 -14.97
CA SER A 349 -18.10 11.50 -14.56
C SER A 349 -17.91 11.57 -13.04
N ASN A 350 -18.91 11.16 -12.27
CA ASN A 350 -18.84 11.12 -10.81
C ASN A 350 -17.88 10.03 -10.32
N GLU A 351 -17.89 8.85 -10.95
CA GLU A 351 -16.92 7.78 -10.67
C GLU A 351 -15.48 8.23 -10.96
N GLN A 352 -15.25 8.88 -12.11
CA GLN A 352 -13.95 9.45 -12.45
C GLN A 352 -13.50 10.49 -11.41
N LYS A 353 -14.39 11.37 -10.96
CA LYS A 353 -14.08 12.34 -9.90
C LYS A 353 -13.73 11.64 -8.58
N ALA A 354 -14.50 10.63 -8.19
CA ALA A 354 -14.23 9.84 -6.98
C ALA A 354 -12.86 9.13 -7.08
N MET A 355 -12.55 8.53 -8.23
CA MET A 355 -11.27 7.88 -8.48
C MET A 355 -10.10 8.88 -8.44
N ILE A 356 -10.25 10.06 -9.03
CA ILE A 356 -9.25 11.13 -8.97
C ILE A 356 -9.04 11.59 -7.53
N GLN A 357 -10.11 11.77 -6.76
CA GLN A 357 -10.02 12.14 -5.35
C GLN A 357 -9.30 11.06 -4.54
N GLN A 358 -9.66 9.78 -4.71
CA GLN A 358 -9.00 8.67 -4.04
C GLN A 358 -7.53 8.58 -4.41
N LYS A 359 -7.18 8.71 -5.71
CA LYS A 359 -5.79 8.73 -6.17
C LYS A 359 -5.01 9.87 -5.55
N SER A 360 -5.60 11.07 -5.47
CA SER A 360 -4.97 12.24 -4.85
C SER A 360 -4.74 12.02 -3.36
N HIS A 361 -5.73 11.49 -2.64
CA HIS A 361 -5.63 11.16 -1.23
C HIS A 361 -4.55 10.12 -0.94
N LEU A 362 -4.50 9.05 -1.74
CA LEU A 362 -3.47 8.02 -1.63
C LEU A 362 -2.08 8.58 -1.92
N THR A 363 -1.93 9.43 -2.95
CA THR A 363 -0.65 10.04 -3.30
C THR A 363 -0.16 10.99 -2.20
N ILE A 364 -1.05 11.81 -1.63
CA ILE A 364 -0.73 12.69 -0.50
C ILE A 364 -0.38 11.87 0.75
N SER A 365 -1.13 10.81 1.03
CA SER A 365 -0.88 9.94 2.17
C SER A 365 0.45 9.20 2.04
N LEU A 366 0.75 8.63 0.87
CA LEU A 366 2.01 7.94 0.60
C LEU A 366 3.20 8.89 0.66
N SER A 367 3.09 10.08 0.08
CA SER A 367 4.17 11.08 0.15
C SER A 367 4.40 11.59 1.58
N LYS A 368 3.33 11.77 2.37
CA LYS A 368 3.43 12.08 3.79
C LYS A 368 4.14 10.95 4.56
N GLN A 369 3.71 9.70 4.37
CA GLN A 369 4.34 8.55 5.02
C GLN A 369 5.81 8.38 4.61
N LEU A 370 6.14 8.57 3.34
CA LEU A 370 7.52 8.53 2.86
C LEU A 370 8.37 9.63 3.50
N LYS A 371 7.82 10.84 3.63
CA LYS A 371 8.51 11.96 4.30
C LYS A 371 8.71 11.70 5.79
N GLU A 372 7.70 11.19 6.48
CA GLU A 372 7.79 10.82 7.90
C GLU A 372 8.81 9.70 8.12
N ALA A 373 8.81 8.67 7.27
CA ALA A 373 9.80 7.59 7.32
C ALA A 373 11.23 8.10 7.07
N ASN A 374 11.42 8.96 6.07
CA ASN A 374 12.72 9.57 5.78
C ASN A 374 13.21 10.44 6.95
N GLN A 375 12.35 11.26 7.54
CA GLN A 375 12.68 12.04 8.74
C GLN A 375 13.02 11.14 9.94
N GLY A 376 12.32 10.01 10.09
CA GLY A 376 12.65 9.01 11.10
C GLY A 376 14.04 8.41 10.88
N LEU A 377 14.39 8.05 9.63
CA LEU A 377 15.72 7.55 9.28
C LEU A 377 16.83 8.59 9.48
N ASP A 378 16.56 9.87 9.24
CA ASP A 378 17.53 10.95 9.49
C ASP A 378 17.78 11.12 10.99
N ARG A 379 16.73 11.12 11.82
CA ARG A 379 16.90 11.16 13.29
C ARG A 379 17.66 9.96 13.81
N LEU A 380 17.33 8.76 13.33
CA LEU A 380 18.04 7.53 13.68
C LEU A 380 19.51 7.60 13.25
N ALA A 381 19.81 8.23 12.11
CA ALA A 381 21.17 8.42 11.65
C ALA A 381 21.94 9.41 12.53
N ASP A 382 21.31 10.51 12.94
CA ASP A 382 21.89 11.51 13.85
C ASP A 382 22.15 10.94 15.25
N GLU A 383 21.27 10.05 15.73
CA GLU A 383 21.41 9.35 17.02
C GLU A 383 22.40 8.17 16.94
N SER A 384 22.76 7.73 15.74
CA SER A 384 23.62 6.56 15.55
C SER A 384 25.09 6.88 15.79
N HIS A 385 25.71 6.19 16.73
CA HIS A 385 27.18 6.18 16.86
C HIS A 385 27.84 5.20 15.87
N LEU A 386 27.05 4.33 15.21
CA LEU A 386 27.56 3.28 14.33
C LEU A 386 27.97 3.84 12.96
N LEU A 387 27.17 4.77 12.41
CA LEU A 387 27.43 5.35 11.09
C LEU A 387 28.72 6.20 11.05
N PRO A 388 29.02 7.07 12.04
CA PRO A 388 30.28 7.81 12.07
C PRO A 388 31.50 6.91 12.30
N ALA A 389 31.34 5.81 13.06
CA ALA A 389 32.41 4.86 13.32
C ALA A 389 32.76 4.00 12.10
N HIS A 390 31.79 3.72 11.24
CA HIS A 390 31.97 2.90 10.03
C HIS A 390 31.34 3.57 8.80
N PRO A 391 31.93 4.67 8.32
CA PRO A 391 31.42 5.37 7.14
C PRO A 391 31.52 4.47 5.91
N LEU A 392 30.48 4.50 5.06
CA LEU A 392 30.50 3.81 3.79
C LEU A 392 31.65 4.36 2.94
N PRO A 393 32.51 3.51 2.33
CA PRO A 393 33.48 3.94 1.33
C PRO A 393 32.73 4.34 0.06
N THR A 394 32.07 5.50 0.07
CA THR A 394 31.63 6.12 -1.18
C THR A 394 32.90 6.41 -1.97
N ALA A 395 33.01 5.80 -3.16
CA ALA A 395 34.08 6.09 -4.10
C ALA A 395 34.35 7.59 -4.09
N LYS A 396 35.60 7.94 -3.81
CA LYS A 396 36.08 9.32 -3.78
C LYS A 396 35.52 10.06 -5.00
N THR A 397 34.49 10.88 -4.81
CA THR A 397 34.39 12.09 -5.61
C THR A 397 35.66 12.83 -5.24
N TYR A 398 36.63 12.84 -6.16
CA TYR A 398 37.95 13.43 -5.97
C TYR A 398 37.79 14.88 -5.49
N ARG A 399 37.79 15.09 -4.17
CA ARG A 399 38.18 16.35 -3.55
C ARG A 399 39.71 16.39 -3.54
N ASN A 400 40.28 16.49 -4.73
CA ASN A 400 41.56 17.15 -4.88
C ASN A 400 41.22 18.63 -5.06
N GLY A 401 41.72 19.45 -4.14
CA GLY A 401 41.34 20.85 -4.02
C GLY A 401 41.59 21.64 -5.28
N LEU A 402 40.52 22.12 -5.91
CA LEU A 402 40.37 23.40 -6.61
C LEU A 402 39.03 23.32 -7.36
N GLU A 403 37.91 23.70 -6.74
CA GLU A 403 36.75 24.27 -7.43
C GLU A 403 35.61 24.58 -6.45
N GLY A 404 35.21 25.85 -6.44
CA GLY A 404 33.84 26.35 -6.23
C GLY A 404 33.12 26.06 -4.90
N PRO A 405 32.43 27.05 -4.30
CA PRO A 405 31.42 26.75 -3.28
C PRO A 405 30.36 25.85 -3.93
N ILE A 406 30.10 24.71 -3.29
CA ILE A 406 29.04 23.77 -3.66
C ILE A 406 27.78 24.59 -3.93
N SER A 407 27.29 24.51 -5.17
CA SER A 407 26.08 25.22 -5.57
C SER A 407 24.95 24.78 -4.65
N PHE A 408 24.31 25.74 -3.99
CA PHE A 408 23.17 25.55 -3.09
C PHE A 408 22.07 24.65 -3.71
N GLY A 409 21.98 24.60 -5.04
CA GLY A 409 21.06 23.72 -5.76
C GLY A 409 21.38 22.22 -5.68
N ASP A 410 22.66 21.85 -5.54
CA ASP A 410 23.09 20.44 -5.43
C ASP A 410 22.87 19.90 -4.01
N GLU A 411 23.02 20.76 -3.00
CA GLU A 411 22.73 20.44 -1.60
C GLU A 411 21.22 20.25 -1.37
N ILE A 412 20.37 21.04 -2.04
CA ILE A 412 18.91 20.90 -1.97
C ILE A 412 18.42 19.67 -2.75
N ALA A 413 19.00 19.37 -3.92
CA ALA A 413 18.61 18.21 -4.72
C ALA A 413 18.89 16.87 -3.99
N ASN A 414 19.99 16.80 -3.23
CA ASN A 414 20.31 15.64 -2.39
C ASN A 414 19.37 15.50 -1.19
N HIS A 415 18.80 16.60 -0.67
CA HIS A 415 17.81 16.58 0.41
C HIS A 415 16.37 16.31 -0.06
N GLU A 416 16.03 16.60 -1.32
CA GLU A 416 14.67 16.40 -1.83
C GLU A 416 14.39 14.93 -2.20
N LYS A 417 15.43 14.16 -2.54
CA LYS A 417 15.35 12.70 -2.72
C LYS A 417 16.63 12.00 -2.25
N PRO A 418 16.89 11.89 -0.94
CA PRO A 418 17.94 11.01 -0.50
C PRO A 418 17.36 9.60 -0.65
N ASP A 419 17.80 8.90 -1.70
CA ASP A 419 17.39 7.55 -2.05
C ASP A 419 17.44 6.70 -0.77
N SER A 420 16.28 6.31 -0.23
CA SER A 420 16.20 5.58 1.05
C SER A 420 17.01 4.28 0.99
N SER A 421 17.13 3.75 -0.24
CA SER A 421 18.01 2.65 -0.61
C SER A 421 19.50 2.92 -0.33
N LEU A 422 20.01 4.12 -0.64
CA LEU A 422 21.41 4.50 -0.36
C LEU A 422 21.67 4.64 1.13
N ARG A 423 20.75 5.27 1.87
CA ARG A 423 20.83 5.36 3.34
C ARG A 423 20.80 3.98 4.00
N ALA A 424 19.90 3.11 3.58
CA ALA A 424 19.85 1.74 4.06
C ALA A 424 21.15 0.97 3.79
N ARG A 425 21.79 1.16 2.62
CA ARG A 425 23.09 0.54 2.33
C ARG A 425 24.20 1.02 3.25
N ALA A 426 24.22 2.30 3.62
CA ALA A 426 25.21 2.82 4.58
C ALA A 426 25.07 2.14 5.94
N TRP A 427 23.83 1.96 6.43
CA TRP A 427 23.54 1.21 7.65
C TRP A 427 23.96 -0.25 7.58
N VAL A 428 23.65 -0.94 6.48
CA VAL A 428 24.06 -2.34 6.27
C VAL A 428 25.58 -2.47 6.30
N HIS A 429 26.29 -1.58 5.61
CA HIS A 429 27.74 -1.58 5.60
C HIS A 429 28.34 -1.29 6.99
N ALA A 430 27.80 -0.30 7.70
CA ALA A 430 28.26 0.05 9.04
C ALA A 430 28.06 -1.12 10.03
N ALA A 431 26.90 -1.79 9.94
CA ALA A 431 26.62 -2.99 10.74
C ALA A 431 27.55 -4.17 10.38
N GLN A 432 27.80 -4.41 9.10
CA GLN A 432 28.74 -5.45 8.65
C GLN A 432 30.17 -5.14 9.10
N SER A 433 30.59 -3.89 9.02
CA SER A 433 31.92 -3.44 9.45
C SER A 433 32.09 -3.59 10.96
N ALA A 434 31.11 -3.17 11.76
CA ALA A 434 31.15 -3.35 13.21
C ALA A 434 31.15 -4.83 13.61
N SER A 435 30.36 -5.67 12.93
CA SER A 435 30.38 -7.12 13.12
C SER A 435 31.75 -7.71 12.78
N HIS A 436 32.39 -7.25 11.71
CA HIS A 436 33.74 -7.68 11.36
C HIS A 436 34.75 -7.28 12.43
N VAL A 437 34.75 -6.02 12.87
CA VAL A 437 35.69 -5.50 13.88
C VAL A 437 35.52 -6.20 15.22
N THR A 438 34.29 -6.42 15.67
CA THR A 438 34.03 -7.17 16.92
C THR A 438 34.47 -8.62 16.80
N ARG A 439 34.22 -9.27 15.66
CA ARG A 439 34.69 -10.64 15.40
C ARG A 439 36.22 -10.73 15.39
N GLU A 440 36.89 -9.77 14.77
CA GLU A 440 38.34 -9.69 14.70
C GLU A 440 38.96 -9.48 16.09
N SER A 441 38.41 -8.56 16.89
CA SER A 441 38.84 -8.33 18.27
C SER A 441 38.65 -9.57 19.16
N VAL A 442 37.54 -10.30 19.00
CA VAL A 442 37.32 -11.56 19.73
C VAL A 442 38.31 -12.63 19.28
N SER A 443 38.61 -12.75 17.98
CA SER A 443 39.61 -13.70 17.50
C SER A 443 41.02 -13.37 17.98
N GLU A 444 41.40 -12.08 18.01
CA GLU A 444 42.69 -11.64 18.54
C GLU A 444 42.81 -11.99 20.02
N LYS A 445 41.78 -11.72 20.83
CA LYS A 445 41.77 -12.10 22.25
C LYS A 445 41.77 -13.60 22.48
N LEU A 446 41.14 -14.37 21.60
CA LEU A 446 41.19 -15.84 21.64
C LEU A 446 42.59 -16.35 21.31
N GLU A 447 43.28 -15.74 20.34
CA GLU A 447 44.66 -16.10 19.98
C GLU A 447 45.63 -15.74 21.11
N GLU A 448 45.52 -14.53 21.69
CA GLU A 448 46.26 -14.12 22.89
C GLU A 448 46.03 -15.10 24.05
N GLY A 449 44.78 -15.53 24.28
CA GLY A 449 44.47 -16.54 25.28
C GLY A 449 45.09 -17.90 24.98
N SER A 450 45.10 -18.32 23.72
CA SER A 450 45.67 -19.61 23.30
C SER A 450 47.20 -19.64 23.44
N THR A 451 47.86 -18.53 23.12
CA THR A 451 49.32 -18.37 23.27
C THR A 451 49.71 -18.34 24.75
N ALA A 452 48.97 -17.58 25.57
CA ALA A 452 49.16 -17.59 27.02
C ALA A 452 48.94 -18.99 27.65
N LEU A 453 47.97 -19.76 27.17
CA LEU A 453 47.73 -21.13 27.62
C LEU A 453 48.88 -22.07 27.21
N ALA A 454 49.35 -21.96 25.96
CA ALA A 454 50.48 -22.74 25.48
C ALA A 454 51.76 -22.44 26.26
N ASP A 455 51.99 -21.17 26.60
CA ASP A 455 53.11 -20.75 27.44
C ASP A 455 52.97 -21.28 28.86
N ALA A 456 51.78 -21.19 29.47
CA ALA A 456 51.51 -21.79 30.77
C ALA A 456 51.75 -23.32 30.76
N GLN A 457 51.30 -24.03 29.72
CA GLN A 457 51.54 -25.46 29.57
C GLN A 457 53.04 -25.79 29.41
N ARG A 458 53.78 -24.96 28.69
CA ARG A 458 55.25 -25.10 28.56
C ARG A 458 55.92 -24.93 29.92
N THR A 459 55.58 -23.86 30.66
CA THR A 459 56.14 -23.64 32.01
C THR A 459 55.78 -24.77 32.98
N LEU A 460 54.57 -25.34 32.90
CA LEU A 460 54.19 -26.51 33.72
C LEU A 460 54.98 -27.76 33.34
N SER A 461 55.25 -27.97 32.06
CA SER A 461 56.07 -29.08 31.58
C SER A 461 57.53 -28.92 32.02
N GLU A 462 58.06 -27.69 32.02
CA GLU A 462 59.37 -27.36 32.58
C GLU A 462 59.43 -27.56 34.10
N LEU A 463 58.39 -27.17 34.84
CA LEU A 463 58.31 -27.46 36.27
C LEU A 463 58.23 -28.97 36.54
N HIS A 464 57.48 -29.72 35.73
CA HIS A 464 57.38 -31.17 35.82
C HIS A 464 58.73 -31.86 35.55
N SER A 465 59.52 -31.35 34.61
CA SER A 465 60.88 -31.85 34.37
C SER A 465 61.83 -31.50 35.52
N LEU A 466 61.75 -30.29 36.10
CA LEU A 466 62.52 -29.87 37.27
C LEU A 466 62.16 -30.65 38.55
N LEU A 467 60.89 -30.99 38.74
CA LEU A 467 60.44 -31.85 39.84
C LEU A 467 60.82 -33.33 39.67
N GLY A 468 61.49 -33.69 38.56
CA GLY A 468 62.03 -35.04 38.35
C GLY A 468 61.00 -36.06 37.83
N PHE A 469 59.81 -35.63 37.42
CA PHE A 469 58.82 -36.51 36.78
C PHE A 469 59.07 -36.72 35.28
N GLY A 470 60.12 -36.10 34.72
CA GLY A 470 60.48 -36.15 33.30
C GLY A 470 61.56 -37.18 32.93
N CYS A 471 61.99 -38.05 33.84
CA CYS A 471 62.93 -39.12 33.54
C CYS A 471 62.27 -40.45 33.91
N GLU A 472 62.17 -41.36 32.94
CA GLU A 472 61.98 -42.83 33.02
C GLU A 472 61.18 -43.29 31.79
N ALA A 473 61.79 -43.13 30.62
CA ALA A 473 61.49 -43.99 29.48
C ALA A 473 62.81 -44.30 28.79
N GLU A 474 63.71 -44.98 29.51
CA GLU A 474 64.70 -45.93 28.97
C GLU A 474 65.63 -46.46 30.09
N SER A 475 65.07 -47.21 31.04
CA SER A 475 65.88 -48.10 31.89
C SER A 475 65.07 -49.30 32.36
N LYS A 476 65.60 -50.49 32.04
CA LYS A 476 65.14 -51.76 32.57
C LYS A 476 65.46 -51.87 34.06
N ASP A 477 64.60 -52.62 34.76
CA ASP A 477 64.74 -53.16 36.12
C ASP A 477 64.72 -52.19 37.31
N GLY A 478 63.80 -52.46 38.25
CA GLY A 478 63.90 -51.97 39.62
C GLY A 478 62.59 -51.47 40.21
N VAL A 479 61.85 -52.37 40.86
CA VAL A 479 60.73 -52.04 41.75
C VAL A 479 61.24 -51.12 42.87
N GLN A 480 60.87 -49.84 42.83
CA GLN A 480 60.94 -48.97 44.00
C GLN A 480 59.75 -48.01 44.02
N LYS A 481 58.75 -48.40 44.82
CA LYS A 481 57.60 -47.58 45.20
C LYS A 481 58.12 -46.32 45.90
N SER A 482 58.00 -45.16 45.27
CA SER A 482 58.13 -43.87 45.92
C SER A 482 57.04 -43.77 46.98
N LYS A 483 57.47 -43.79 48.24
CA LYS A 483 56.60 -43.73 49.42
C LYS A 483 56.15 -42.27 49.55
N ASP A 484 54.88 -42.03 49.30
CA ASP A 484 54.27 -40.71 49.43
C ASP A 484 54.40 -40.21 50.88
N ILE A 485 55.11 -39.10 51.07
CA ILE A 485 55.49 -38.56 52.37
C ILE A 485 54.26 -37.99 53.10
N TRP A 486 53.20 -37.66 52.35
CA TRP A 486 51.95 -37.14 52.88
C TRP A 486 51.05 -38.20 53.51
N ALA A 487 51.20 -39.48 53.13
CA ALA A 487 50.44 -40.58 53.73
C ALA A 487 50.82 -40.86 55.20
N VAL A 488 51.92 -40.28 55.70
CA VAL A 488 52.38 -40.44 57.10
C VAL A 488 51.72 -39.43 58.04
N LEU A 489 51.18 -38.31 57.52
CA LEU A 489 50.67 -37.22 58.37
C LEU A 489 49.20 -37.39 58.80
N ASP A 490 48.41 -38.18 58.06
CA ASP A 490 46.98 -38.41 58.34
C ASP A 490 46.72 -39.43 59.47
N GLY A 491 47.77 -39.96 60.11
CA GLY A 491 47.65 -41.06 61.08
C GLY A 491 47.44 -40.67 62.54
N ASN A 492 47.56 -39.40 62.95
CA ASN A 492 47.70 -39.06 64.39
C ASN A 492 46.84 -37.91 64.92
N LEU A 493 45.76 -37.50 64.25
CA LEU A 493 44.82 -36.51 64.77
C LEU A 493 43.39 -37.07 64.78
N GLY A 494 43.06 -37.84 65.82
CA GLY A 494 41.71 -38.42 65.90
C GLY A 494 41.41 -39.25 67.14
N VAL A 495 41.85 -38.85 68.34
CA VAL A 495 41.27 -39.37 69.59
C VAL A 495 41.07 -38.21 70.57
N ILE A 496 40.01 -37.43 70.35
CA ILE A 496 39.34 -36.73 71.46
C ILE A 496 38.07 -37.52 71.73
N LYS A 497 38.17 -38.35 72.77
CA LYS A 497 37.10 -39.14 73.35
C LYS A 497 36.07 -38.17 73.92
N GLY A 498 34.85 -38.15 73.36
CA GLY A 498 33.73 -37.47 73.98
C GLY A 498 33.24 -38.31 75.16
N ASP A 499 33.60 -37.91 76.37
CA ASP A 499 32.94 -38.39 77.58
C ASP A 499 31.56 -37.71 77.65
N GLY A 500 30.50 -38.52 77.57
CA GLY A 500 29.19 -38.13 78.07
C GLY A 500 29.08 -38.50 79.54
N LEU A 501 28.43 -37.66 80.33
CA LEU A 501 27.71 -38.00 81.57
C LEU A 501 26.80 -36.82 81.96
N GLU A 502 25.53 -37.16 82.16
CA GLU A 502 24.46 -36.59 83.03
C GLU A 502 24.35 -35.08 83.28
#